data_AF-A0A926ZPT6-F1
#
_entry.id   AF-A0A926ZPT6-F1
#
_cell.length_a   1.000
_cell.length_b   1.000
_cell.length_c   1.000
_cell.angle_alpha   90.00
_cell.angle_beta   90.00
_cell.angle_gamma   90.00
#
_symmetry.space_group_name_H-M   'P 1'
#
loop_
_entity.id
_entity.type
_entity.pdbx_description
1 polymer ?
#
loop_
_entity_poly.entity_id
_entity_poly.type
_entity_poly.pdbx_seq_one_letter_code
_entity_poly.pdbx_strand_id
1 'polypeptide(L)'
;MARRKRNSSVLERADRRIESLQSISVELDFGQGLTIQAYTMTINDLRSKLAAYNTALSTIDKLTDDVNNAEQAVIAMSEKMLLGVASRYGKISQEYEMAGGARRGNTKKKRSVLGNSKVTNPLAADSVQPSSVNGSMNGTSAAIVS
;
A
#
# COMPACT_ATOMS: atom_id res chain seq x y z
N MET A 1 -1.84 -0.24 7.71
CA MET A 1 -0.59 -0.90 8.18
C MET A 1 0.26 0.17 8.84
N ALA A 2 0.88 -0.15 9.98
CA ALA A 2 1.74 0.80 10.70
C ALA A 2 2.93 1.24 9.85
N ARG A 3 3.28 2.53 9.91
CA ARG A 3 4.40 3.08 9.15
C ARG A 3 5.73 2.57 9.72
N ARG A 4 6.66 2.25 8.82
CA ARG A 4 7.99 1.77 9.23
C ARG A 4 8.80 2.92 9.84
N LYS A 5 9.25 2.72 11.08
CA LYS A 5 10.17 3.64 11.77
C LYS A 5 11.53 3.70 11.06
N ARG A 6 12.18 4.86 11.11
CA ARG A 6 13.47 5.11 10.47
C ARG A 6 14.62 4.69 11.38
N ASN A 7 15.55 3.94 10.82
CA ASN A 7 16.84 3.63 11.44
C ASN A 7 17.94 4.46 10.74
N SER A 8 19.06 4.70 11.42
CA SER A 8 20.20 5.45 10.88
C SER A 8 21.48 4.67 11.06
N SER A 9 22.05 4.17 9.96
CA SER A 9 23.39 3.57 9.95
C SER A 9 24.49 4.59 10.21
N VAL A 10 24.22 5.88 9.93
CA VAL A 10 25.13 6.98 10.23
C VAL A 10 25.29 7.14 11.74
N LEU A 11 24.20 7.05 12.51
CA LEU A 11 24.23 7.12 13.97
C LEU A 11 25.08 5.97 14.55
N GLU A 12 24.84 4.74 14.09
CA GLU A 12 25.59 3.55 14.52
C GLU A 12 27.09 3.63 14.18
N ARG A 13 27.44 4.23 13.05
CA ARG A 13 28.84 4.47 12.67
C ARG A 13 29.47 5.57 13.53
N ALA A 14 28.71 6.63 13.84
CA ALA A 14 29.18 7.73 14.66
C ALA A 14 29.42 7.29 16.12
N ASP A 15 28.52 6.47 16.68
CA ASP A 15 28.67 5.90 18.03
C ASP A 15 29.96 5.05 18.12
N ARG A 16 30.20 4.13 17.18
CA ARG A 16 31.45 3.36 17.15
C ARG A 16 32.69 4.22 16.99
N ARG A 17 32.60 5.28 16.18
CA ARG A 17 33.73 6.19 15.94
C ARG A 17 34.04 7.01 17.19
N ILE A 18 33.04 7.47 17.95
CA ILE A 18 33.30 8.24 19.17
C ILE A 18 33.93 7.37 20.28
N GLU A 19 33.49 6.12 20.42
CA GLU A 19 34.11 5.14 21.32
C GLU A 19 35.59 4.90 20.94
N SER A 20 35.86 4.77 19.64
CA SER A 20 37.22 4.61 19.12
C SER A 20 38.09 5.87 19.34
N LEU A 21 37.51 7.07 19.31
CA LEU A 21 38.24 8.31 19.58
C LEU A 21 38.53 8.47 21.07
N GLN A 22 37.58 8.09 21.93
CA GLN A 22 37.72 8.13 23.39
C GLN A 22 38.78 7.15 23.90
N SER A 23 38.97 6.01 23.23
CA SER A 23 40.04 5.06 23.60
C SER A 23 41.45 5.59 23.31
N ILE A 24 41.59 6.53 22.38
CA ILE A 24 42.86 7.21 22.10
C ILE A 24 43.13 8.25 23.18
N SER A 25 42.17 9.15 23.43
CA SER A 25 42.21 10.06 24.57
C SER A 25 40.82 10.63 24.86
N VAL A 26 40.53 10.87 26.14
CA VAL A 26 39.22 11.38 26.58
C VAL A 26 38.99 12.86 26.21
N GLU A 27 40.07 13.64 26.14
CA GLU A 27 40.04 15.09 25.86
C GLU A 27 40.71 15.44 24.53
N LEU A 28 40.40 14.67 23.49
CA LEU A 28 40.94 14.91 22.15
C LEU A 28 40.35 16.20 21.56
N ASP A 29 41.22 17.15 21.26
CA ASP A 29 40.90 18.43 20.60
C ASP A 29 41.81 18.61 19.38
N PHE A 30 41.20 18.75 18.21
CA PHE A 30 41.90 19.02 16.95
C PHE A 30 41.92 20.53 16.61
N GLY A 31 41.43 21.38 17.51
CA GLY A 31 41.20 22.79 17.26
C GLY A 31 39.97 23.05 16.38
N GLN A 32 39.67 24.33 16.14
CA GLN A 32 38.55 24.77 15.29
C GLN A 32 37.17 24.21 15.69
N GLY A 33 36.99 23.84 16.97
CA GLY A 33 35.75 23.23 17.46
C GLY A 33 35.58 21.75 17.13
N LEU A 34 36.59 21.08 16.55
CA LEU A 34 36.63 19.63 16.42
C LEU A 34 37.08 18.98 17.73
N THR A 35 36.19 19.01 18.72
CA THR A 35 36.39 18.34 20.01
C THR A 35 35.51 17.10 20.10
N ILE A 36 35.91 16.14 20.95
CA ILE A 36 35.04 14.99 21.30
C ILE A 36 33.70 15.48 21.86
N GLN A 37 33.70 16.56 22.64
CA GLN A 37 32.47 17.14 23.19
C GLN A 37 31.55 17.67 22.09
N ALA A 38 32.06 18.43 21.11
CA ALA A 38 31.25 18.88 19.98
C ALA A 38 30.69 17.68 19.20
N TYR A 39 31.50 16.64 18.99
CA TYR A 39 31.06 15.43 18.31
C TYR A 39 29.95 14.69 19.07
N THR A 40 30.08 14.49 20.39
CA THR A 40 29.01 13.89 21.23
C THR A 40 27.70 14.69 21.12
N MET A 41 27.76 16.03 21.15
CA MET A 41 26.59 16.88 21.02
C MET A 41 25.87 16.68 19.69
N THR A 42 26.62 16.61 18.57
CA THR A 42 26.03 16.36 17.25
C THR A 42 25.39 14.97 17.13
N ILE A 43 26.00 13.94 17.73
CA ILE A 43 25.44 12.58 17.79
C ILE A 43 24.13 12.58 18.59
N ASN A 44 24.11 13.25 19.74
CA ASN A 44 22.93 13.34 20.59
C ASN A 44 21.79 14.14 19.93
N ASP A 45 22.11 15.22 19.23
CA ASP A 45 21.13 15.97 18.43
C ASP A 45 20.51 15.09 17.33
N LEU A 46 21.33 14.33 16.59
CA LEU A 46 20.84 13.38 15.59
C LEU A 46 19.94 12.30 16.21
N ARG A 47 20.34 11.75 17.37
CA ARG A 47 19.57 10.74 18.11
C ARG A 47 18.22 11.29 18.56
N SER A 48 18.19 12.51 19.10
CA SER A 48 16.96 13.21 19.50
C SER A 48 16.02 13.45 18.32
N LYS A 49 16.53 13.97 17.20
CA LYS A 49 15.76 14.20 15.97
C LYS A 49 15.18 12.91 15.40
N LEU A 50 15.96 11.83 15.40
CA LEU A 50 15.50 10.53 14.93
C LEU A 50 14.39 9.96 15.83
N ALA A 51 14.54 10.10 17.15
CA ALA A 51 13.51 9.69 18.10
C ALA A 51 12.21 10.49 17.90
N ALA A 52 12.30 11.82 17.82
CA ALA A 52 11.17 12.71 17.58
C ALA A 52 10.45 12.39 16.25
N TYR A 53 11.21 12.10 15.20
CA TYR A 53 10.66 11.67 13.91
C TYR A 53 9.88 10.35 14.04
N ASN A 54 10.45 9.35 14.71
CA ASN A 54 9.81 8.05 14.89
C ASN A 54 8.57 8.11 15.81
N THR A 55 8.58 8.98 16.83
CA THR A 55 7.39 9.23 17.65
C THR A 55 6.31 9.92 16.84
N ALA A 56 6.66 10.90 16.00
CA ALA A 56 5.72 11.59 15.12
C ALA A 56 5.05 10.59 14.15
N LEU A 57 5.80 9.65 13.58
CA LEU A 57 5.21 8.59 12.75
C LEU A 57 4.14 7.79 13.50
N SER A 58 4.40 7.39 14.75
CA SER A 58 3.41 6.69 15.57
C SER A 58 2.18 7.54 15.88
N THR A 59 2.34 8.85 16.07
CA THR A 59 1.18 9.74 16.25
C THR A 59 0.34 9.86 14.98
N ILE A 60 0.96 9.90 13.80
CA ILE A 60 0.21 9.97 12.55
C ILE A 60 -0.52 8.65 12.26
N ASP A 61 0.07 7.51 12.61
CA ASP A 61 -0.62 6.22 12.50
C ASP A 61 -1.90 6.22 13.36
N LYS A 62 -1.81 6.68 14.62
CA LYS A 62 -2.98 6.84 15.49
C LYS A 62 -4.03 7.76 14.87
N LEU A 63 -3.63 8.93 14.39
CA LEU A 63 -4.56 9.88 13.75
C LEU A 63 -5.23 9.28 12.50
N THR A 64 -4.51 8.46 11.74
CA THR A 64 -5.06 7.78 10.57
C THR A 64 -6.14 6.79 11.00
N ASP A 65 -5.90 6.01 12.05
CA ASP A 65 -6.89 5.08 12.59
C ASP A 65 -8.11 5.82 13.16
N ASP A 66 -7.90 6.94 13.86
CA ASP A 66 -8.99 7.77 14.39
C ASP A 66 -9.88 8.32 13.27
N VAL A 67 -9.29 8.80 12.17
CA VAL A 67 -10.04 9.26 10.99
C VAL A 67 -10.81 8.11 10.34
N ASN A 68 -10.17 6.97 10.11
CA ASN A 68 -10.82 5.80 9.52
C ASN A 68 -12.02 5.35 10.37
N ASN A 69 -11.88 5.33 11.70
CA ASN A 69 -12.96 4.97 12.60
C ASN A 69 -14.12 5.98 12.56
N ALA A 70 -13.81 7.28 12.50
CA ALA A 70 -14.82 8.31 12.34
C ALA A 70 -15.57 8.19 11.00
N GLU A 71 -14.86 7.93 9.91
CA GLU A 71 -15.46 7.69 8.60
C GLU A 71 -16.39 6.49 8.62
N GLN A 72 -15.97 5.37 9.21
CA GLN A 72 -16.83 4.17 9.35
C GLN A 72 -18.09 4.45 10.18
N ALA A 73 -17.97 5.24 11.25
CA ALA A 73 -19.12 5.64 12.05
C ALA A 73 -20.12 6.49 11.24
N VAL A 74 -19.63 7.42 10.43
CA VAL A 74 -20.47 8.24 9.55
C VAL A 74 -21.13 7.40 8.47
N ILE A 75 -20.41 6.47 7.84
CA ILE A 75 -20.97 5.52 6.86
C ILE A 75 -22.12 4.72 7.51
N ALA A 76 -21.86 4.08 8.65
CA ALA A 76 -22.88 3.28 9.35
C ALA A 76 -24.10 4.12 9.78
N MET A 77 -23.89 5.37 10.21
CA MET A 77 -24.98 6.27 10.54
C MET A 77 -25.77 6.67 9.29
N SER A 78 -25.10 7.00 8.19
CA SER A 78 -25.76 7.37 6.94
C SER A 78 -26.64 6.24 6.40
N GLU A 79 -26.19 4.99 6.49
CA GLU A 79 -26.98 3.80 6.14
C GLU A 79 -28.23 3.68 7.01
N LYS A 80 -28.09 3.87 8.32
CA LYS A 80 -29.23 3.85 9.25
C LYS A 80 -30.23 4.97 8.96
N MET A 81 -29.75 6.17 8.65
CA MET A 81 -30.60 7.31 8.29
C MET A 81 -31.38 7.02 6.99
N LEU A 82 -30.70 6.49 5.97
CA LEU A 82 -31.33 6.12 4.71
C LEU A 82 -32.37 4.98 4.91
N LEU A 83 -32.06 3.99 5.74
CA LEU A 83 -33.00 2.95 6.14
C LEU A 83 -34.20 3.51 6.92
N GLY A 84 -33.99 4.52 7.77
CA GLY A 84 -35.06 5.24 8.46
C GLY A 84 -36.02 5.94 7.50
N VAL A 85 -35.48 6.60 6.47
CA VAL A 85 -36.28 7.20 5.38
C VAL A 85 -37.05 6.12 4.63
N ALA A 86 -36.40 5.00 4.29
CA ALA A 86 -37.07 3.86 3.67
C ALA A 86 -38.20 3.28 4.54
N SER A 87 -38.02 3.24 5.86
CA SER A 87 -39.03 2.73 6.79
C SER A 87 -40.25 3.64 6.89
N ARG A 88 -40.07 4.97 6.78
CA ARG A 88 -41.17 5.95 6.93
C ARG A 88 -41.92 6.20 5.62
N TYR A 89 -41.20 6.37 4.52
CA TYR A 89 -41.76 6.77 3.22
C TYR A 89 -41.77 5.64 2.19
N GLY A 90 -41.02 4.57 2.43
CA GLY A 90 -40.86 3.45 1.49
C GLY A 90 -39.70 3.66 0.51
N LYS A 91 -39.14 2.56 0.00
CA LYS A 91 -37.96 2.54 -0.90
C LYS A 91 -38.25 3.01 -2.35
N ILE A 92 -39.51 3.27 -2.68
CA ILE A 92 -39.97 3.70 -4.01
C ILE A 92 -40.35 5.19 -3.99
N SER A 93 -40.35 5.82 -2.81
CA SER A 93 -40.74 7.21 -2.60
C SER A 93 -39.73 8.20 -3.16
N GLN A 94 -40.18 9.44 -3.39
CA GLN A 94 -39.32 10.53 -3.85
C GLN A 94 -38.35 10.96 -2.75
N GLU A 95 -38.81 10.92 -1.52
CA GLU A 95 -38.07 11.25 -0.30
C GLU A 95 -36.86 10.33 -0.14
N TYR A 96 -37.03 9.04 -0.44
CA TYR A 96 -35.91 8.09 -0.43
C TYR A 96 -34.87 8.39 -1.52
N GLU A 97 -35.30 8.82 -2.70
CA GLU A 97 -34.41 9.26 -3.78
C GLU A 97 -33.66 10.56 -3.43
N MET A 98 -34.39 11.52 -2.87
CA MET A 98 -33.85 12.79 -2.39
C MET A 98 -32.85 12.60 -1.25
N ALA A 99 -33.04 11.58 -0.41
CA ALA A 99 -32.11 11.18 0.64
C ALA A 99 -30.87 10.42 0.12
N GLY A 100 -30.73 10.24 -1.19
CA GLY A 100 -29.59 9.58 -1.84
C GLY A 100 -29.78 8.07 -2.09
N GLY A 101 -30.97 7.53 -1.84
CA GLY A 101 -31.29 6.14 -2.14
C GLY A 101 -31.64 5.93 -3.62
N ALA A 102 -31.31 4.77 -4.18
CA ALA A 102 -31.79 4.41 -5.52
C ALA A 102 -33.22 3.84 -5.45
N ARG A 103 -34.19 4.45 -6.16
CA ARG A 103 -35.56 3.90 -6.25
C ARG A 103 -35.57 2.51 -6.87
N ARG A 104 -36.16 1.54 -6.17
CA ARG A 104 -36.52 0.24 -6.76
C ARG A 104 -37.69 0.43 -7.74
N GLY A 105 -37.39 0.48 -9.03
CA GLY A 105 -38.40 0.55 -10.11
C GLY A 105 -37.95 1.36 -11.33
N ASN A 106 -37.22 2.46 -11.10
CA ASN A 106 -36.70 3.34 -12.16
C ASN A 106 -35.23 3.08 -12.49
N THR A 107 -34.58 2.10 -11.85
CA THR A 107 -33.28 1.61 -12.29
C THR A 107 -33.45 0.99 -13.67
N LYS A 108 -33.28 1.80 -14.73
CA LYS A 108 -33.07 1.29 -16.08
C LYS A 108 -31.86 0.36 -15.99
N LYS A 109 -32.10 -0.95 -15.88
CA LYS A 109 -31.07 -1.94 -16.19
C LYS A 109 -30.59 -1.53 -17.58
N LYS A 110 -29.37 -1.01 -17.70
CA LYS A 110 -28.69 -0.94 -18.98
C LYS A 110 -28.60 -2.40 -19.41
N ARG A 111 -29.55 -2.88 -20.22
CA ARG A 111 -29.35 -4.12 -20.96
C ARG A 111 -28.04 -3.89 -21.68
N SER A 112 -27.01 -4.63 -21.31
CA SER A 112 -25.83 -4.73 -22.15
C SER A 112 -26.35 -5.14 -23.52
N VAL A 113 -26.29 -4.24 -24.50
CA VAL A 113 -26.47 -4.56 -25.90
C VAL A 113 -25.21 -5.33 -26.29
N LEU A 114 -25.10 -6.58 -25.83
CA LEU A 114 -24.25 -7.56 -26.48
C LEU A 114 -25.12 -8.18 -27.57
N GLY A 115 -25.51 -7.34 -28.53
CA GLY A 115 -26.17 -7.72 -29.76
C GLY A 115 -25.10 -7.79 -30.84
N ASN A 116 -24.82 -9.01 -31.28
CA ASN A 116 -24.07 -9.44 -32.46
C ASN A 116 -23.59 -8.34 -33.43
N SER A 117 -22.27 -8.20 -33.56
CA SER A 117 -21.69 -7.67 -34.80
C SER A 117 -20.28 -8.23 -35.03
N LYS A 118 -20.20 -9.39 -35.68
CA LYS A 118 -19.12 -9.66 -36.65
C LYS A 118 -19.52 -10.80 -37.59
N VAL A 119 -20.29 -10.45 -38.62
CA VAL A 119 -20.33 -11.19 -39.89
C VAL A 119 -19.57 -10.34 -40.90
N THR A 120 -18.34 -10.73 -41.19
CA THR A 120 -17.46 -10.28 -42.30
C THR A 120 -16.36 -11.37 -42.37
N ASN A 121 -16.14 -12.18 -43.40
CA ASN A 121 -16.26 -12.02 -44.85
C ASN A 121 -16.40 -13.41 -45.54
N PRO A 122 -16.88 -13.47 -46.79
CA PRO A 122 -16.81 -14.67 -47.62
C PRO A 122 -15.52 -14.71 -48.49
N LEU A 123 -15.12 -15.93 -48.83
CA LEU A 123 -14.20 -16.34 -49.92
C LEU A 123 -12.70 -15.99 -49.81
N ALA A 124 -11.89 -16.98 -49.40
CA ALA A 124 -10.68 -17.40 -50.13
C ALA A 124 -10.16 -18.77 -49.62
N ALA A 125 -9.97 -19.70 -50.55
CA ALA A 125 -9.14 -20.93 -50.51
C ALA A 125 -9.43 -21.94 -49.38
N ASP A 126 -10.23 -22.97 -49.60
CA ASP A 126 -9.94 -24.20 -50.36
C ASP A 126 -8.60 -24.89 -50.02
N SER A 127 -8.73 -26.21 -49.84
CA SER A 127 -7.73 -27.29 -49.82
C SER A 127 -6.98 -27.72 -48.52
N VAL A 128 -7.51 -28.83 -47.97
CA VAL A 128 -6.85 -30.13 -47.74
C VAL A 128 -5.75 -30.27 -46.65
N GLN A 129 -6.05 -31.10 -45.64
CA GLN A 129 -5.12 -31.83 -44.76
C GLN A 129 -4.37 -32.95 -45.53
N PRO A 130 -3.14 -33.38 -45.14
CA PRO A 130 -3.05 -34.52 -44.21
C PRO A 130 -1.79 -34.63 -43.31
N SER A 131 -2.01 -35.30 -42.16
CA SER A 131 -1.13 -36.15 -41.34
C SER A 131 0.40 -36.20 -41.54
N SER A 132 1.17 -36.15 -40.43
CA SER A 132 2.09 -37.24 -40.00
C SER A 132 2.84 -36.97 -38.68
N VAL A 133 2.72 -37.97 -37.79
CA VAL A 133 3.68 -38.57 -36.85
C VAL A 133 5.07 -37.91 -36.71
N ASN A 134 5.47 -37.54 -35.47
CA ASN A 134 6.67 -38.10 -34.82
C ASN A 134 6.84 -37.64 -33.37
N GLY A 135 7.13 -38.62 -32.50
CA GLY A 135 7.47 -38.41 -31.10
C GLY A 135 8.90 -37.90 -30.92
N SER A 136 9.15 -37.28 -29.76
CA SER A 136 10.50 -37.07 -29.26
C SER A 136 10.51 -37.24 -27.74
N MET A 137 11.28 -38.24 -27.31
CA MET A 137 11.48 -38.65 -25.92
C MET A 137 12.34 -37.63 -25.17
N ASN A 138 11.92 -37.32 -23.94
CA ASN A 138 12.77 -36.65 -22.95
C ASN A 138 13.86 -37.62 -22.46
N GLY A 139 15.13 -37.30 -22.77
CA GLY A 139 16.30 -37.65 -21.96
C GLY A 139 16.90 -36.32 -21.48
N THR A 140 17.36 -36.15 -20.25
CA THR A 140 18.50 -36.88 -19.68
C THR A 140 18.48 -36.84 -18.15
N SER A 141 18.57 -38.02 -17.54
CA SER A 141 19.09 -38.23 -16.18
C SER A 141 20.55 -38.66 -16.29
N ALA A 142 21.47 -38.02 -15.56
CA ALA A 142 22.66 -38.63 -14.92
C ALA A 142 23.71 -37.57 -14.53
N ALA A 143 24.02 -37.48 -13.23
CA ALA A 143 25.33 -37.14 -12.65
C ALA A 143 25.22 -37.39 -11.12
N ILE A 144 25.34 -38.65 -10.67
CA ILE A 144 26.57 -39.31 -10.18
C ILE A 144 26.93 -38.89 -8.75
N VAL A 145 26.76 -39.88 -7.87
CA VAL A 145 27.28 -40.01 -6.51
C VAL A 145 28.73 -40.47 -6.57
N SER A 146 29.61 -39.82 -5.83
CA SER A 146 30.60 -40.38 -4.87
C SER A 146 31.51 -39.27 -4.37
#